data_AF-H6RJ82-F1
#
_entry.id   AF-H6RJ82-F1
#
_cell.length_a   1.000
_cell.length_b   1.000
_cell.length_c   1.000
_cell.angle_alpha   90.00
_cell.angle_beta   90.00
_cell.angle_gamma   90.00
#
_symmetry.space_group_name_H-M   'P 1'
#
loop_
_entity.id
_entity.type
_entity.pdbx_description
1 polymer ?
#
loop_
_entity_poly.entity_id
_entity_poly.type
_entity_poly.pdbx_seq_one_letter_code
_entity_poly.pdbx_strand_id
1 'polypeptide(L)'
;MTEDRSAPSPPPRRLADRLFGAAAAQPAPRPTRPATEAPASLRRAALAVALEALAFALGALVLLFLTLTGSPESVPRALAEVVLAAVVAGVLGAGARGLWRVAGWARGPVIALQLFLGLTGFTFAFSAQLPLVGLPVLALVATVLYLLATPESRLVYLDR
;
A
#
# COMPACT_ATOMS: atom_id res chain seq x y z
N MET A 1 1.83 -44.48 -66.13
CA MET A 1 2.14 -45.44 -65.05
C MET A 1 3.37 -44.87 -64.35
N THR A 2 3.39 -44.28 -63.16
CA THR A 2 2.46 -44.04 -62.05
C THR A 2 3.15 -42.95 -61.22
N GLU A 3 2.65 -41.71 -61.22
CA GLU A 3 3.16 -40.67 -60.31
C GLU A 3 2.47 -40.80 -58.95
N ASP A 4 3.29 -41.03 -57.94
CA ASP A 4 2.97 -41.25 -56.53
C ASP A 4 2.38 -39.97 -55.91
N ARG A 5 1.05 -39.92 -55.77
CA ARG A 5 0.33 -38.87 -55.04
C ARG A 5 0.27 -39.22 -53.56
N SER A 6 1.37 -38.98 -52.86
CA SER A 6 1.46 -39.15 -51.41
C SER A 6 2.04 -37.91 -50.74
N ALA A 7 1.37 -36.77 -50.89
CA ALA A 7 1.69 -35.57 -50.12
C ALA A 7 0.91 -35.57 -48.78
N PRO A 8 1.58 -35.56 -47.62
CA PRO A 8 0.90 -35.52 -46.32
C PRO A 8 0.14 -34.21 -46.15
N SER A 9 -1.13 -34.29 -45.75
CA SER A 9 -1.97 -33.12 -45.47
C SER A 9 -1.38 -32.29 -44.33
N PRO A 10 -1.33 -30.94 -44.44
CA PRO A 10 -0.85 -30.10 -43.35
C PRO A 10 -1.79 -30.19 -42.15
N PRO A 11 -1.27 -30.19 -40.91
CA PRO A 11 -2.09 -30.32 -39.71
C PRO A 11 -3.08 -29.14 -39.59
N PRO A 12 -4.29 -29.38 -39.04
CA PRO A 12 -5.31 -28.36 -38.92
C PRO A 12 -4.82 -27.25 -37.99
N ARG A 13 -4.55 -26.07 -38.58
CA ARG A 13 -4.23 -24.84 -37.84
C ARG A 13 -5.38 -24.54 -36.88
N ARG A 14 -5.07 -24.49 -35.59
CA ARG A 14 -6.06 -24.37 -34.51
C ARG A 14 -6.84 -23.07 -34.68
N LEU A 15 -8.17 -23.16 -34.63
CA LEU A 15 -9.12 -22.07 -34.78
C LEU A 15 -8.82 -20.88 -33.83
N ALA A 16 -8.15 -21.15 -32.71
CA ALA A 16 -7.64 -20.17 -31.76
C ALA A 16 -6.65 -19.16 -32.38
N ASP A 17 -5.78 -19.58 -33.32
CA ASP A 17 -4.79 -18.69 -33.96
C ASP A 17 -5.44 -17.70 -34.94
N ARG A 18 -6.64 -18.00 -35.46
CA ARG A 18 -7.39 -17.11 -36.35
C ARG A 18 -8.25 -16.10 -35.60
N LEU A 19 -8.74 -16.45 -34.41
CA LEU A 19 -9.60 -15.57 -33.61
C LEU A 19 -8.81 -14.60 -32.74
N PHE A 20 -7.62 -15.00 -32.26
CA PHE A 20 -6.81 -14.20 -31.35
C PHE A 20 -5.52 -13.65 -31.98
N GLY A 21 -5.34 -13.84 -33.29
CA GLY A 21 -4.02 -13.73 -33.93
C GLY A 21 -3.10 -14.84 -33.42
N ALA A 22 -2.01 -15.14 -34.16
CA ALA A 22 -0.99 -16.07 -33.71
C ALA A 22 -0.65 -15.76 -32.26
N ALA A 23 -0.88 -16.74 -31.36
CA ALA A 23 -0.77 -16.63 -29.91
C ALA A 23 0.18 -15.50 -29.52
N ALA A 24 -0.38 -14.39 -29.00
CA ALA A 24 0.37 -13.19 -28.65
C ALA A 24 1.70 -13.63 -28.03
N ALA A 25 2.80 -13.38 -28.74
CA ALA A 25 4.13 -13.83 -28.33
C ALA A 25 4.27 -13.53 -26.85
N GLN A 26 4.61 -14.54 -26.04
CA GLN A 26 4.77 -14.36 -24.60
C GLN A 26 5.56 -13.07 -24.40
N PRO A 27 5.03 -12.09 -23.64
CA PRO A 27 5.71 -10.81 -23.46
C PRO A 27 7.15 -11.12 -23.05
N ALA A 28 8.12 -10.67 -23.85
CA ALA A 28 9.52 -10.93 -23.57
C ALA A 28 9.80 -10.63 -22.10
N PRO A 29 10.56 -11.49 -21.38
CA PRO A 29 10.83 -11.29 -19.96
C PRO A 29 11.24 -9.83 -19.73
N ARG A 30 10.44 -9.11 -18.94
CA ARG A 30 10.67 -7.68 -18.72
C ARG A 30 12.10 -7.52 -18.21
N PRO A 31 12.95 -6.71 -18.87
CA PRO A 31 14.35 -6.55 -18.47
C PRO A 31 14.40 -6.28 -16.96
N THR A 32 15.16 -7.09 -16.24
CA THR A 32 15.40 -6.92 -14.81
C THR A 32 16.17 -5.62 -14.64
N ARG A 33 15.46 -4.49 -14.50
CA ARG A 33 16.10 -3.21 -14.23
C ARG A 33 16.85 -3.33 -12.89
N PRO A 34 18.10 -2.84 -12.80
CA PRO A 34 18.84 -2.83 -11.55
C PRO A 34 17.98 -2.17 -10.48
N ALA A 35 17.85 -2.83 -9.33
CA ALA A 35 17.08 -2.31 -8.21
C ALA A 35 17.77 -1.04 -7.71
N THR A 36 17.34 0.12 -8.20
CA THR A 36 17.73 1.41 -7.63
C THR A 36 17.33 1.38 -6.17
N GLU A 37 18.31 1.38 -5.28
CA GLU A 37 18.07 1.37 -3.84
C GLU A 37 17.17 2.55 -3.48
N ALA A 38 16.12 2.30 -2.70
CA ALA A 38 15.16 3.33 -2.34
C ALA A 38 15.90 4.48 -1.60
N PRO A 39 15.67 5.75 -1.94
CA PRO A 39 16.30 6.89 -1.27
C PRO A 39 16.12 6.80 0.24
N ALA A 40 17.13 7.23 0.99
CA ALA A 40 17.09 7.19 2.46
C ALA A 40 15.88 7.97 3.01
N SER A 41 15.51 9.08 2.37
CA SER A 41 14.30 9.87 2.68
C SER A 41 13.02 9.04 2.56
N LEU A 42 12.85 8.29 1.47
CA LEU A 42 11.70 7.41 1.23
C LEU A 42 11.66 6.23 2.20
N ARG A 43 12.82 5.64 2.52
CA ARG A 43 12.91 4.57 3.54
C ARG A 43 12.51 5.07 4.92
N ARG A 44 12.98 6.26 5.32
CA ARG A 44 12.58 6.90 6.58
C ARG A 44 11.09 7.21 6.62
N ALA A 45 10.51 7.70 5.52
CA ALA A 45 9.06 7.91 5.41
C ALA A 45 8.30 6.59 5.58
N ALA A 46 8.75 5.52 4.93
CA ALA A 46 8.15 4.20 5.07
C ALA A 46 8.24 3.65 6.51
N LEU A 47 9.35 3.90 7.22
CA LEU A 47 9.46 3.55 8.64
C LEU A 47 8.50 4.33 9.52
N ALA A 48 8.40 5.64 9.31
CA ALA A 48 7.48 6.48 10.06
C ALA A 48 6.02 6.04 9.87
N VAL A 49 5.60 5.77 8.63
CA VAL A 49 4.25 5.22 8.34
C VAL A 49 4.06 3.82 8.93
N ALA A 50 5.12 2.99 8.96
CA ALA A 50 5.05 1.68 9.60
C ALA A 50 4.87 1.79 11.13
N LEU A 51 5.47 2.80 11.77
CA LEU A 51 5.27 3.07 13.20
C LEU A 51 3.83 3.52 13.49
N GLU A 52 3.25 4.36 12.62
CA GLU A 52 1.84 4.74 12.74
C GLU A 52 0.92 3.51 12.60
N ALA A 53 1.17 2.67 11.59
CA ALA A 53 0.43 1.43 11.40
C ALA A 53 0.52 0.52 12.63
N LEU A 54 1.72 0.39 13.20
CA LEU A 54 1.95 -0.38 14.42
C LEU A 54 1.20 0.21 15.62
N ALA A 55 1.19 1.53 15.78
CA ALA A 55 0.44 2.20 16.84
C ALA A 55 -1.07 1.92 16.74
N PHE A 56 -1.65 2.01 15.54
CA PHE A 56 -3.05 1.64 15.31
C PHE A 56 -3.32 0.16 15.56
N ALA A 57 -2.40 -0.74 15.16
CA ALA A 57 -2.55 -2.18 15.41
C ALA A 57 -2.53 -2.49 16.91
N LEU A 58 -1.60 -1.90 17.66
CA LEU A 58 -1.53 -2.04 19.12
C LEU A 58 -2.77 -1.45 19.79
N GLY A 59 -3.24 -0.28 19.35
CA GLY A 59 -4.49 0.31 19.81
C GLY A 59 -5.69 -0.61 19.59
N ALA A 60 -5.81 -1.21 18.39
CA ALA A 60 -6.86 -2.18 18.10
C ALA A 60 -6.78 -3.41 19.01
N LEU A 61 -5.58 -3.93 19.29
CA LEU A 61 -5.39 -5.06 20.21
C LEU A 61 -5.76 -4.70 21.66
N VAL A 62 -5.39 -3.50 22.12
CA VAL A 62 -5.78 -3.01 23.46
C VAL A 62 -7.29 -2.85 23.55
N LEU A 63 -7.92 -2.21 22.57
CA LEU A 63 -9.38 -2.06 22.52
C LEU A 63 -10.08 -3.42 22.49
N LEU A 64 -9.57 -4.38 21.71
CA LEU A 64 -10.11 -5.73 21.67
C LEU A 64 -9.97 -6.42 23.02
N PHE A 65 -8.80 -6.33 23.65
CA PHE A 65 -8.57 -6.87 24.99
C PHE A 65 -9.55 -6.27 26.00
N LEU A 66 -9.70 -4.94 26.02
CA LEU A 66 -10.65 -4.25 26.91
C LEU A 66 -12.10 -4.63 26.62
N THR A 67 -12.45 -4.89 25.36
CA THR A 67 -13.79 -5.37 24.97
C THR A 67 -14.06 -6.77 25.52
N LEU A 68 -13.04 -7.64 25.55
CA LEU A 68 -13.16 -9.03 26.00
C LEU A 68 -13.09 -9.18 27.53
N THR A 69 -12.25 -8.40 28.19
CA THR A 69 -12.03 -8.51 29.66
C THR A 69 -12.80 -7.49 30.46
N GLY A 70 -13.28 -6.42 29.84
CA GLY A 70 -14.00 -5.34 30.50
C GLY A 70 -15.52 -5.47 30.37
N SER A 71 -16.21 -4.44 30.86
CA SER A 71 -17.65 -4.26 30.72
C SER A 71 -17.94 -3.04 29.83
N PRO A 72 -17.81 -3.17 28.50
CA PRO A 72 -18.09 -2.06 27.61
C PRO A 72 -19.57 -1.67 27.69
N GLU A 73 -19.85 -0.37 27.61
CA GLU A 73 -21.22 0.16 27.58
C GLU A 73 -22.01 -0.38 26.37
N SER A 74 -21.32 -0.64 25.26
CA SER A 74 -21.88 -1.20 24.03
C SER A 74 -20.83 -2.03 23.29
N VAL A 75 -21.05 -3.35 23.23
CA VAL A 75 -20.18 -4.29 22.50
C VAL A 75 -20.12 -3.96 21.00
N PRO A 76 -21.23 -3.67 20.29
CA PRO A 76 -21.16 -3.32 18.87
C PRO A 76 -20.30 -2.09 18.59
N ARG A 77 -20.38 -1.07 19.44
CA ARG A 77 -19.54 0.14 19.32
C ARG A 77 -18.07 -0.20 19.52
N ALA A 78 -17.74 -0.94 20.59
CA ALA A 78 -16.36 -1.32 20.90
C ALA A 78 -15.73 -2.15 19.76
N LEU A 79 -16.48 -3.10 19.19
CA LEU A 79 -16.04 -3.86 18.03
C LEU A 79 -15.86 -2.99 16.78
N ALA A 80 -16.73 -2.00 16.56
CA ALA A 80 -16.57 -1.07 15.45
C ALA A 80 -15.27 -0.25 15.57
N GLU A 81 -14.91 0.18 16.78
CA GLU A 81 -13.65 0.88 17.06
C GLU A 81 -12.43 -0.01 16.78
N VAL A 82 -12.47 -1.29 17.21
CA VAL A 82 -11.43 -2.29 16.91
C VAL A 82 -11.25 -2.50 15.41
N VAL A 83 -12.36 -2.74 14.69
CA VAL A 83 -12.33 -2.99 13.24
C VAL A 83 -11.81 -1.77 12.50
N LEU A 84 -12.27 -0.56 12.86
CA LEU A 84 -11.82 0.67 12.23
C LEU A 84 -10.31 0.88 12.44
N ALA A 85 -9.82 0.71 13.67
CA ALA A 85 -8.39 0.83 13.97
C ALA A 85 -7.56 -0.22 13.21
N ALA A 86 -8.05 -1.47 13.11
CA ALA A 86 -7.39 -2.53 12.35
C ALA A 86 -7.33 -2.23 10.84
N VAL A 87 -8.41 -1.68 10.27
CA VAL A 87 -8.44 -1.25 8.86
C VAL A 87 -7.43 -0.14 8.61
N VAL A 88 -7.39 0.89 9.46
CA VAL A 88 -6.42 1.99 9.34
C VAL A 88 -4.98 1.45 9.44
N ALA A 89 -4.70 0.56 10.40
CA ALA A 89 -3.40 -0.11 10.51
C ALA A 89 -3.03 -0.88 9.24
N GLY A 90 -3.97 -1.64 8.68
CA GLY A 90 -3.75 -2.42 7.46
C GLY A 90 -3.46 -1.54 6.24
N VAL A 91 -4.22 -0.46 6.05
CA VAL A 91 -4.03 0.47 4.93
C VAL A 91 -2.70 1.22 5.07
N LEU A 92 -2.36 1.72 6.26
CA LEU A 92 -1.06 2.35 6.51
C LEU A 92 0.09 1.37 6.32
N GLY A 93 -0.04 0.13 6.81
CA GLY A 93 0.95 -0.93 6.61
C GLY A 93 1.17 -1.28 5.13
N ALA A 94 0.10 -1.36 4.35
CA ALA A 94 0.17 -1.54 2.90
C ALA A 94 0.86 -0.34 2.22
N GLY A 95 0.56 0.88 2.65
CA GLY A 95 1.23 2.11 2.22
C GLY A 95 2.73 2.10 2.52
N ALA A 96 3.11 1.79 3.76
CA ALA A 96 4.51 1.67 4.19
C ALA A 96 5.26 0.62 3.35
N ARG A 97 4.66 -0.54 3.12
CA ARG A 97 5.24 -1.59 2.26
C ARG A 97 5.34 -1.15 0.80
N GLY A 98 4.34 -0.42 0.30
CA GLY A 98 4.36 0.19 -1.02
C GLY A 98 5.52 1.18 -1.17
N LEU A 99 5.70 2.09 -0.21
CA LEU A 99 6.81 3.04 -0.19
C LEU A 99 8.17 2.35 -0.10
N TRP A 100 8.29 1.32 0.76
CA TRP A 100 9.53 0.54 0.90
C TRP A 100 9.92 -0.17 -0.40
N ARG A 101 8.93 -0.62 -1.18
CA ARG A 101 9.11 -1.23 -2.50
C ARG A 101 9.14 -0.22 -3.64
N VAL A 102 9.08 1.08 -3.33
CA VAL A 102 9.06 2.17 -4.32
C VAL A 102 7.91 1.97 -5.32
N ALA A 103 6.74 1.57 -4.86
CA ALA A 103 5.59 1.29 -5.73
C ALA A 103 4.90 2.59 -6.14
N GLY A 104 4.72 2.81 -7.46
CA GLY A 104 4.17 4.05 -8.03
C GLY A 104 2.82 4.48 -7.45
N TRP A 105 1.99 3.51 -7.07
CA TRP A 105 0.66 3.73 -6.52
C TRP A 105 0.65 4.18 -5.05
N ALA A 106 1.76 4.02 -4.30
CA ALA A 106 1.73 4.16 -2.84
C ALA A 106 1.65 5.61 -2.34
N ARG A 107 2.20 6.58 -3.09
CA ARG A 107 2.33 7.96 -2.60
C ARG A 107 1.00 8.67 -2.40
N GLY A 108 0.12 8.61 -3.40
CA GLY A 108 -1.17 9.31 -3.36
C GLY A 108 -2.01 8.89 -2.14
N PRO A 109 -2.25 7.58 -1.95
CA PRO A 109 -2.96 7.05 -0.79
C PRO A 109 -2.29 7.43 0.54
N VAL A 110 -0.96 7.33 0.65
CA VAL A 110 -0.26 7.71 1.89
C VAL A 110 -0.45 9.18 2.19
N ILE A 111 -0.26 10.09 1.22
CA ILE A 111 -0.46 11.53 1.43
C ILE A 111 -1.89 11.81 1.89
N ALA A 112 -2.90 11.21 1.25
CA ALA A 112 -4.29 11.39 1.65
C ALA A 112 -4.55 10.93 3.10
N LEU A 113 -4.02 9.76 3.48
CA LEU A 113 -4.12 9.26 4.85
C LEU A 113 -3.40 10.15 5.86
N GLN A 114 -2.23 10.70 5.50
CA GLN A 114 -1.50 11.63 6.35
C GLN A 114 -2.28 12.92 6.60
N LEU A 115 -2.98 13.45 5.60
CA LEU A 115 -3.84 14.62 5.78
C LEU A 115 -5.02 14.30 6.71
N PHE A 116 -5.63 13.12 6.55
CA PHE A 116 -6.69 12.67 7.45
C PHE A 116 -6.18 12.49 8.89
N LEU A 117 -5.06 11.80 9.08
CA LEU A 117 -4.40 11.64 10.39
C LEU A 117 -3.99 13.00 10.97
N GLY A 118 -3.55 13.95 10.15
CA GLY A 118 -3.23 15.31 10.58
C GLY A 118 -4.46 16.03 11.12
N LEU A 119 -5.60 15.92 10.44
CA LEU A 119 -6.86 16.47 10.93
C LEU A 119 -7.29 15.80 12.26
N THR A 120 -7.23 14.47 12.33
CA THR A 120 -7.54 13.73 13.57
C THR A 120 -6.60 14.12 14.71
N GLY A 121 -5.30 14.23 14.45
CA GLY A 121 -4.28 14.64 15.42
C GLY A 121 -4.53 16.06 15.94
N PHE A 122 -4.94 16.98 15.06
CA PHE A 122 -5.36 18.33 15.45
C PHE A 122 -6.59 18.30 16.37
N THR A 123 -7.63 17.54 16.01
CA THR A 123 -8.81 17.36 16.84
C THR A 123 -8.44 16.79 18.21
N PHE A 124 -7.56 15.78 18.28
CA PHE A 124 -7.11 15.24 19.56
C PHE A 124 -6.30 16.24 20.38
N ALA A 125 -5.40 17.00 19.76
CA ALA A 125 -4.54 17.94 20.47
C ALA A 125 -5.33 19.10 21.08
N PHE A 126 -6.27 19.67 20.32
CA PHE A 126 -6.88 20.95 20.66
C PHE A 126 -8.37 20.85 20.98
N SER A 127 -9.14 20.00 20.29
CA SER A 127 -10.59 19.90 20.46
C SER A 127 -10.99 18.91 21.55
N ALA A 128 -10.27 17.79 21.67
CA ALA A 128 -10.49 16.77 22.70
C ALA A 128 -9.56 16.94 23.92
N GLN A 129 -8.70 17.97 23.93
CA GLN A 129 -7.76 18.29 25.01
C GLN A 129 -6.87 17.11 25.41
N LEU A 130 -6.47 16.30 24.43
CA LEU A 130 -5.51 15.19 24.57
C LEU A 130 -4.18 15.53 23.85
N PRO A 131 -3.46 16.59 24.28
CA PRO A 131 -2.24 17.03 23.59
C PRO A 131 -1.13 15.98 23.60
N LEU A 132 -1.07 15.13 24.64
CA LEU A 132 -0.10 14.02 24.73
C LEU A 132 -0.31 12.96 23.65
N VAL A 133 -1.48 12.90 23.02
CA VAL A 133 -1.77 12.02 21.88
C VAL A 133 -1.72 12.79 20.57
N GLY A 134 -2.39 13.95 20.50
CA GLY A 134 -2.51 14.71 19.27
C GLY A 134 -1.20 15.31 18.77
N LEU A 135 -0.35 15.86 19.64
CA LEU A 135 0.91 16.47 19.23
C LEU A 135 1.92 15.46 18.65
N PRO A 136 2.15 14.27 19.26
CA PRO A 136 2.99 13.24 18.64
C PRO A 136 2.48 12.77 17.27
N VAL A 137 1.15 12.61 17.11
CA VAL A 137 0.55 12.26 15.81
C VAL A 137 0.83 13.34 14.78
N LEU A 138 0.60 14.61 15.12
CA LEU A 138 0.91 15.74 14.23
C LEU A 138 2.39 15.81 13.84
N ALA A 139 3.29 15.54 14.78
CA ALA A 139 4.72 15.52 14.51
C ALA A 139 5.13 14.39 13.54
N LEU A 140 4.55 13.19 13.71
CA LEU A 140 4.76 12.07 12.79
C LEU A 140 4.24 12.39 11.39
N VAL A 141 3.00 12.89 11.29
CA VAL A 141 2.37 13.29 10.03
C VAL A 141 3.22 14.33 9.30
N ALA A 142 3.62 15.40 10.00
CA ALA A 142 4.47 16.44 9.44
C ALA A 142 5.81 15.88 8.94
N THR A 143 6.42 14.95 9.70
CA THR A 143 7.66 14.27 9.31
C THR A 143 7.48 13.45 8.05
N VAL A 144 6.42 12.64 7.94
CA VAL A 144 6.13 11.84 6.76
C VAL A 144 5.93 12.73 5.54
N LEU A 145 5.09 13.76 5.65
CA LEU A 145 4.81 14.67 4.55
C LEU A 145 6.07 15.43 4.11
N TYR A 146 6.88 15.89 5.06
CA TYR A 146 8.16 16.53 4.78
C TYR A 146 9.09 15.60 4.00
N LEU A 147 9.28 14.36 4.47
CA LEU A 147 10.12 13.37 3.80
C LEU A 147 9.61 13.04 2.40
N LEU A 148 8.29 12.90 2.20
CA LEU A 148 7.70 12.65 0.89
C LEU A 148 7.77 13.85 -0.07
N ALA A 149 7.85 15.08 0.47
CA ALA A 149 8.02 16.30 -0.31
C ALA A 149 9.46 16.51 -0.81
N THR A 150 10.45 15.82 -0.22
CA THR A 150 11.86 15.94 -0.65
C THR A 150 12.04 15.62 -2.14
N PRO A 151 12.95 16.34 -2.84
CA PRO A 151 13.17 16.15 -4.27
C PRO A 151 13.62 14.74 -4.61
N GLU A 152 14.47 14.12 -3.79
CA GLU A 152 14.91 12.72 -3.95
C GLU A 152 13.72 11.75 -4.00
N SER A 153 12.77 11.92 -3.08
CA SER A 153 11.56 11.12 -3.04
C SER A 153 10.70 11.37 -4.27
N ARG A 154 10.67 12.58 -4.84
CA ARG A 154 9.94 12.93 -6.08
C ARG A 154 10.57 12.31 -7.33
N LEU A 155 11.88 12.45 -7.50
CA LEU A 155 12.60 12.05 -8.71
C LEU A 155 12.52 10.55 -8.97
N VAL A 156 12.54 9.73 -7.92
CA VAL A 156 12.45 8.26 -8.05
C VAL A 156 11.16 7.77 -8.73
N TYR A 157 10.11 8.57 -8.74
CA TYR A 157 8.85 8.22 -9.41
C TYR A 157 8.75 8.80 -10.82
N LEU A 158 9.61 9.76 -11.19
CA LEU A 158 9.67 10.34 -12.53
C LEU A 158 10.57 9.54 -13.49
N ASP A 159 11.57 8.84 -12.96
CA ASP A 159 12.46 7.95 -13.73
C ASP A 159 11.81 6.59 -14.15
N ARG A 160 10.49 6.42 -13.97
CA ARG A 160 9.76 5.17 -14.27
C ARG A 160 8.70 5.34 -15.33
#